data_AF-A0A7X2SY60-F1
#
_entry.id   AF-A0A7X2SY60-F1
#
_cell.length_a   1.000
_cell.length_b   1.000
_cell.length_c   1.000
_cell.angle_alpha   90.00
_cell.angle_beta   90.00
_cell.angle_gamma   90.00
#
_symmetry.space_group_name_H-M   'P 1'
#
loop_
_entity.id
_entity.type
_entity.pdbx_description
1 polymer ?
#
loop_
_entity_poly.entity_id
_entity_poly.type
_entity_poly.pdbx_seq_one_letter_code
_entity_poly.pdbx_strand_id
1 'polypeptide(L)'
;RGKLAEQGIIFCSFGEAIQEHPELVKQYLGTVVPANDNFFAALNSAVASDGTFVYIPKGVRCPMELSTYFRINAAKTGQFERTILIADEDSYVSYIEGCSAPVRDTYQLHAAVVEVIIHKNAEVKYSTVQNWFPGGEGEGGILNFVTKRALCEGDHSKMSWTQSETGSAITWKYPSCILRGDYSVGEFYSVALTSGRQQADTGTKMIHIGKNTKSTIISKGISAGKSQNTYRGLVKIMPTATNARNFTQCDSMLIGPDCGAHTFPYVETRNNT
;
A
#
# COMPACT_ATOMS: atom_id res chain seq x y z
N ARG A 1 -24.52 2.50 -1.96
CA ARG A 1 -24.63 2.74 -0.50
C ARG A 1 -25.65 1.79 0.15
N GLY A 2 -26.93 1.76 -0.24
CA GLY A 2 -27.98 0.90 0.39
C GLY A 2 -27.63 -0.59 0.61
N LYS A 3 -27.23 -1.31 -0.45
CA LYS A 3 -26.86 -2.74 -0.35
C LYS A 3 -25.65 -3.06 0.54
N LEU A 4 -24.74 -2.10 0.74
CA LEU A 4 -23.57 -2.27 1.62
C LEU A 4 -23.97 -2.07 3.09
N ALA A 5 -24.77 -1.04 3.35
CA ALA A 5 -25.28 -0.74 4.69
C ALA A 5 -26.18 -1.86 5.22
N GLU A 6 -26.98 -2.52 4.37
CA GLU A 6 -27.79 -3.70 4.72
C GLU A 6 -26.94 -4.86 5.27
N GLN A 7 -25.67 -4.95 4.88
CA GLN A 7 -24.73 -5.97 5.36
C GLN A 7 -23.80 -5.44 6.47
N GLY A 8 -24.07 -4.24 7.00
CA GLY A 8 -23.23 -3.58 8.00
C GLY A 8 -21.88 -3.06 7.48
N ILE A 9 -21.64 -3.11 6.16
CA ILE A 9 -20.41 -2.62 5.56
C ILE A 9 -20.39 -1.09 5.60
N ILE A 10 -19.33 -0.53 6.18
CA ILE A 10 -19.07 0.91 6.16
C ILE A 10 -18.10 1.17 5.02
N PHE A 11 -18.51 2.03 4.08
CA PHE A 11 -17.65 2.53 3.00
C PHE A 11 -17.98 4.00 2.76
N CYS A 12 -17.16 4.87 3.37
CA CYS A 12 -17.36 6.32 3.36
C CYS A 12 -16.02 7.06 3.32
N SER A 13 -16.06 8.39 3.24
CA SER A 13 -14.86 9.22 3.36
C SER A 13 -14.30 9.19 4.78
N PHE A 14 -13.01 9.49 4.92
CA PHE A 14 -12.37 9.56 6.24
C PHE A 14 -13.05 10.59 7.17
N GLY A 15 -13.44 11.75 6.62
CA GLY A 15 -14.17 12.79 7.36
C GLY A 15 -15.56 12.34 7.83
N GLU A 16 -16.34 11.68 6.96
CA GLU A 16 -17.64 11.10 7.34
C GLU A 16 -17.47 10.06 8.46
N ALA A 17 -16.45 9.20 8.38
CA ALA A 17 -16.19 8.19 9.41
C ALA A 17 -15.87 8.77 10.79
N ILE A 18 -15.14 9.89 10.85
CA ILE A 18 -14.86 10.59 12.12
C ILE A 18 -16.17 11.10 12.76
N GLN A 19 -17.11 11.58 11.94
CA GLN A 19 -18.37 12.13 12.43
C GLN A 19 -19.39 11.05 12.79
N GLU A 20 -19.52 10.02 11.95
CA GLU A 20 -20.57 9.00 12.08
C GLU A 20 -20.12 7.76 12.88
N HIS A 21 -18.81 7.47 12.91
CA HIS A 21 -18.22 6.29 13.55
C HIS A 21 -16.97 6.61 14.41
N PRO A 22 -17.01 7.62 15.30
CA PRO A 22 -15.83 8.11 16.01
C PRO A 22 -15.11 7.05 16.85
N GLU A 23 -15.85 6.17 17.53
CA GLU A 23 -15.27 5.12 18.37
C GLU A 23 -14.47 4.10 17.55
N LEU A 24 -15.00 3.72 16.38
CA LEU A 24 -14.34 2.77 15.49
C LEU A 24 -13.08 3.39 14.86
N VAL A 25 -13.16 4.65 14.43
CA VAL A 25 -11.98 5.36 13.91
C VAL A 25 -10.91 5.48 15.00
N LYS A 26 -11.29 5.89 16.22
CA LYS A 26 -10.37 6.04 17.35
C LYS A 26 -9.69 4.72 17.74
N GLN A 27 -10.39 3.60 17.60
CA GLN A 27 -9.85 2.27 17.88
C GLN A 27 -8.70 1.89 16.93
N TYR A 28 -8.80 2.26 15.64
CA TYR A 28 -7.90 1.75 14.59
C TYR A 28 -6.92 2.78 14.02
N LEU A 29 -7.23 4.08 14.06
CA LEU A 29 -6.39 5.14 13.51
C LEU A 29 -5.01 5.15 14.18
N GLY A 30 -3.95 5.05 13.37
CA GLY A 30 -2.57 5.10 13.82
C GLY A 30 -2.06 3.83 14.51
N THR A 31 -2.87 2.76 14.55
CA THR A 31 -2.47 1.48 15.15
C THR A 31 -1.41 0.75 14.34
N VAL A 32 -1.39 0.97 13.01
CA VAL A 32 -0.47 0.31 12.08
C VAL A 32 0.59 1.28 11.58
N VAL A 33 0.20 2.52 11.29
CA VAL A 33 1.10 3.61 10.89
C VAL A 33 0.92 4.78 11.86
N PRO A 34 1.67 4.80 12.99
CA PRO A 34 1.58 5.86 13.97
C PRO A 34 1.91 7.25 13.40
N ALA A 35 1.44 8.30 14.09
CA ALA A 35 1.67 9.69 13.68
C ALA A 35 3.14 10.13 13.69
N ASN A 36 4.06 9.31 14.21
CA ASN A 36 5.50 9.58 14.20
C ASN A 36 6.30 8.50 13.45
N ASP A 37 5.64 7.70 12.60
CA ASP A 37 6.26 6.56 11.90
C ASP A 37 7.45 6.98 11.02
N ASN A 38 7.27 8.05 10.25
CA ASN A 38 8.30 8.67 9.44
C ASN A 38 7.90 10.12 9.10
N PHE A 39 8.80 10.86 8.45
CA PHE A 39 8.60 12.28 8.15
C PHE A 39 7.28 12.58 7.42
N PHE A 40 6.98 11.86 6.33
CA PHE A 40 5.78 12.10 5.53
C PHE A 40 4.51 11.52 6.16
N ALA A 41 4.62 10.42 6.91
CA ALA A 41 3.51 9.90 7.70
C ALA A 41 3.11 10.87 8.82
N ALA A 42 4.09 11.52 9.47
CA ALA A 42 3.82 12.53 10.49
C ALA A 42 3.15 13.78 9.93
N LEU A 43 3.65 14.25 8.79
CA LEU A 43 3.01 15.34 8.06
C LEU A 43 1.57 14.98 7.67
N ASN A 44 1.36 13.79 7.08
CA ASN A 44 0.03 13.29 6.73
C ASN A 44 -0.90 13.25 7.94
N SER A 45 -0.46 12.69 9.07
CA SER A 45 -1.27 12.60 10.29
C SER A 45 -1.72 13.96 10.83
N ALA A 46 -0.96 15.03 10.58
CA ALA A 46 -1.32 16.38 11.03
C ALA A 46 -2.29 17.10 10.09
N VAL A 47 -2.23 16.85 8.77
CA VAL A 47 -2.92 17.68 7.76
C VAL A 47 -3.95 16.93 6.91
N ALA A 48 -4.04 15.60 7.01
CA ALA A 48 -4.95 14.80 6.20
C ALA A 48 -6.42 15.10 6.53
N SER A 49 -7.14 15.63 5.54
CA SER A 49 -8.60 15.79 5.56
C SER A 49 -9.30 14.77 4.66
N ASP A 50 -8.58 14.27 3.64
CA ASP A 50 -9.11 13.40 2.61
C ASP A 50 -8.79 11.93 2.94
N GLY A 51 -9.50 11.02 2.30
CA GLY A 51 -9.24 9.59 2.41
C GLY A 51 -10.50 8.75 2.50
N THR A 52 -10.32 7.50 2.89
CA THR A 52 -11.39 6.49 2.84
C THR A 52 -11.39 5.65 4.11
N PHE A 53 -12.58 5.38 4.62
CA PHE A 53 -12.78 4.45 5.71
C PHE A 53 -13.61 3.26 5.23
N VAL A 54 -13.09 2.06 5.45
CA VAL A 54 -13.75 0.80 5.11
C VAL A 54 -13.77 -0.08 6.35
N TYR A 55 -14.95 -0.56 6.74
CA TYR A 55 -15.11 -1.60 7.75
C TYR A 55 -16.00 -2.71 7.19
N ILE A 56 -15.50 -3.95 7.24
CA ILE A 56 -16.22 -5.16 6.85
C ILE A 56 -16.54 -5.95 8.12
N PRO A 57 -17.83 -6.12 8.47
CA PRO A 57 -18.22 -6.82 9.69
C PRO A 57 -17.86 -8.31 9.69
N LYS A 58 -17.94 -8.90 10.87
CA LYS A 58 -17.67 -10.32 11.09
C LYS A 58 -18.56 -11.21 10.22
N GLY A 59 -17.95 -12.20 9.56
CA GLY A 59 -18.62 -13.18 8.70
C GLY A 59 -19.14 -12.62 7.37
N VAL A 60 -18.87 -11.35 7.07
CA VAL A 60 -19.36 -10.70 5.86
C VAL A 60 -18.32 -10.80 4.74
N ARG A 61 -18.71 -11.46 3.66
CA ARG A 61 -17.99 -11.42 2.39
C ARG A 61 -18.58 -10.29 1.54
N CYS A 62 -17.81 -9.23 1.31
CA CYS A 62 -18.26 -8.07 0.54
C CYS A 62 -18.78 -8.53 -0.84
N PRO A 63 -20.01 -8.14 -1.23
CA PRO A 63 -20.69 -8.71 -2.41
C PRO A 63 -20.17 -8.13 -3.73
N MET A 64 -19.34 -7.09 -3.68
CA MET A 64 -18.77 -6.40 -4.83
C MET A 64 -17.39 -5.86 -4.49
N GLU A 65 -16.63 -5.49 -5.52
CA GLU A 65 -15.36 -4.80 -5.30
C GLU A 65 -15.64 -3.33 -4.94
N LEU A 66 -15.00 -2.88 -3.87
CA LEU A 66 -15.04 -1.48 -3.48
C LEU A 66 -13.99 -0.73 -4.29
N SER A 67 -14.34 0.41 -4.85
CA SER A 67 -13.38 1.22 -5.59
C SER A 67 -13.50 2.68 -5.24
N THR A 68 -12.35 3.31 -5.05
CA THR A 68 -12.20 4.75 -4.94
C THR A 68 -11.28 5.23 -6.04
N TYR A 69 -11.65 6.35 -6.65
CA TYR A 69 -10.83 6.99 -7.67
C TYR A 69 -10.53 8.42 -7.22
N PHE A 70 -9.30 8.65 -6.80
CA PHE A 70 -8.81 9.97 -6.43
C PHE A 70 -8.26 10.69 -7.65
N ARG A 71 -8.81 11.87 -7.94
CA ARG A 71 -8.31 12.74 -9.00
C ARG A 71 -7.74 14.01 -8.37
N ILE A 72 -6.45 14.28 -8.57
CA ILE A 72 -5.83 15.54 -8.11
C ILE A 72 -6.38 16.69 -8.95
N ASN A 73 -7.44 17.35 -8.50
CA ASN A 73 -8.00 18.50 -9.23
C ASN A 73 -7.44 19.86 -8.75
N ALA A 74 -7.04 19.99 -7.48
CA ALA A 74 -6.64 21.27 -6.89
C ALA A 74 -5.24 21.73 -7.35
N ALA A 75 -5.11 23.03 -7.60
CA ALA A 75 -3.86 23.67 -8.00
C ALA A 75 -3.05 24.10 -6.78
N LYS A 76 -1.79 23.64 -6.69
CA LYS A 76 -0.79 24.03 -5.66
C LYS A 76 -0.96 23.43 -4.26
N THR A 77 -1.74 22.37 -4.08
CA THR A 77 -1.82 21.64 -2.80
C THR A 77 -1.11 20.29 -2.86
N GLY A 78 -0.44 19.90 -1.78
CA GLY A 78 -0.07 18.51 -1.56
C GLY A 78 -1.33 17.68 -1.30
N GLN A 79 -1.40 16.45 -1.81
CA GLN A 79 -2.47 15.52 -1.50
C GLN A 79 -2.06 14.68 -0.30
N PHE A 80 -2.79 14.83 0.79
CA PHE A 80 -2.63 14.07 2.02
C PHE A 80 -3.92 13.34 2.28
N GLU A 81 -3.94 12.06 1.92
CA GLU A 81 -5.09 11.20 2.16
C GLU A 81 -4.75 10.10 3.13
N ARG A 82 -5.74 9.69 3.93
CA ARG A 82 -5.60 8.59 4.87
C ARG A 82 -6.69 7.55 4.65
N THR A 83 -6.26 6.35 4.27
CA THR A 83 -7.16 5.21 4.09
C THR A 83 -7.02 4.24 5.25
N ILE A 84 -8.13 3.88 5.89
CA ILE A 84 -8.20 2.84 6.92
C ILE A 84 -9.16 1.76 6.44
N LEU A 85 -8.68 0.52 6.33
CA LEU A 85 -9.47 -0.64 5.94
C LEU A 85 -9.38 -1.69 7.04
N ILE A 86 -10.53 -2.04 7.62
CA ILE A 86 -10.66 -3.06 8.63
C ILE A 86 -11.50 -4.21 8.09
N ALA A 87 -10.94 -5.41 8.13
CA ALA A 87 -11.64 -6.66 7.82
C ALA A 87 -11.75 -7.46 9.13
N ASP A 88 -12.96 -7.51 9.70
CA ASP A 88 -13.26 -8.25 10.93
C ASP A 88 -13.25 -9.78 10.70
N GLU A 89 -13.41 -10.57 11.73
CA GLU A 89 -13.25 -12.02 11.66
C GLU A 89 -14.10 -12.66 10.55
N ASP A 90 -13.55 -13.66 9.85
CA ASP A 90 -14.25 -14.39 8.78
C ASP A 90 -14.79 -13.50 7.64
N SER A 91 -14.21 -12.31 7.43
CA SER A 91 -14.65 -11.36 6.41
C SER A 91 -13.78 -11.37 5.14
N TYR A 92 -14.31 -10.81 4.05
CA TYR A 92 -13.56 -10.67 2.80
C TYR A 92 -13.90 -9.36 2.09
N VAL A 93 -12.88 -8.70 1.53
CA VAL A 93 -13.05 -7.55 0.65
C VAL A 93 -11.97 -7.44 -0.42
N SER A 94 -12.40 -7.01 -1.62
CA SER A 94 -11.52 -6.53 -2.68
C SER A 94 -11.70 -5.02 -2.79
N TYR A 95 -10.61 -4.27 -2.59
CA TYR A 95 -10.57 -2.81 -2.62
C TYR A 95 -9.62 -2.34 -3.71
N ILE A 96 -10.07 -1.41 -4.55
CA ILE A 96 -9.33 -0.87 -5.69
C ILE A 96 -9.19 0.64 -5.51
N GLU A 97 -7.96 1.08 -5.31
CA GLU A 97 -7.57 2.49 -5.26
C GLU A 97 -7.01 2.91 -6.62
N GLY A 98 -7.66 3.90 -7.25
CA GLY A 98 -7.14 4.55 -8.44
C GLY A 98 -6.69 5.98 -8.14
N CYS A 99 -5.53 6.40 -8.66
CA CYS A 99 -5.14 7.80 -8.63
C CYS A 99 -4.71 8.31 -10.01
N SER A 100 -5.18 9.50 -10.38
CA SER A 100 -4.70 10.22 -11.57
C SER A 100 -4.51 11.72 -11.29
N ALA A 101 -3.54 12.34 -11.98
CA ALA A 101 -3.34 13.78 -11.92
C ALA A 101 -3.31 14.42 -13.31
N PRO A 102 -3.79 15.67 -13.43
CA PRO A 102 -3.53 16.52 -14.58
C PRO A 102 -2.06 16.97 -14.61
N VAL A 103 -1.60 17.30 -15.81
CA VAL A 103 -0.29 17.91 -16.09
C VAL A 103 -0.15 19.24 -15.33
N ARG A 104 0.98 19.46 -14.66
CA ARG A 104 1.31 20.73 -13.99
C ARG A 104 2.81 21.02 -14.07
N ASP A 105 3.14 22.31 -14.08
CA ASP A 105 4.51 22.81 -14.24
C ASP A 105 5.32 22.84 -12.93
N THR A 106 4.69 22.54 -11.78
CA THR A 106 5.34 22.52 -10.46
C THR A 106 5.30 21.12 -9.84
N TYR A 107 6.26 20.82 -8.96
CA TYR A 107 6.24 19.58 -8.19
C TYR A 107 5.02 19.53 -7.27
N GLN A 108 4.30 18.41 -7.30
CA GLN A 108 3.17 18.14 -6.43
C GLN A 108 3.49 16.94 -5.55
N LEU A 109 3.37 17.12 -4.23
CA LEU A 109 3.58 16.06 -3.26
C LEU A 109 2.29 15.26 -3.07
N HIS A 110 2.37 13.96 -3.27
CA HIS A 110 1.35 12.99 -2.89
C HIS A 110 1.92 12.14 -1.75
N ALA A 111 1.44 12.38 -0.54
CA ALA A 111 1.89 11.71 0.67
C ALA A 111 0.70 11.05 1.37
N ALA A 112 0.31 9.89 0.86
CA ALA A 112 -0.79 9.09 1.42
C ALA A 112 -0.32 8.17 2.55
N VAL A 113 -1.23 7.87 3.48
CA VAL A 113 -1.06 6.83 4.49
C VAL A 113 -2.19 5.82 4.36
N VAL A 114 -1.85 4.54 4.31
CA VAL A 114 -2.82 3.45 4.25
C VAL A 114 -2.56 2.47 5.40
N GLU A 115 -3.58 2.27 6.22
CA GLU A 115 -3.62 1.31 7.31
C GLU A 115 -4.64 0.22 6.98
N VAL A 116 -4.19 -1.04 6.97
CA VAL A 116 -5.08 -2.18 6.75
C VAL A 116 -4.98 -3.11 7.96
N ILE A 117 -6.08 -3.44 8.59
CA ILE A 117 -6.15 -4.35 9.74
C ILE A 117 -6.99 -5.56 9.34
N ILE A 118 -6.39 -6.74 9.42
CA ILE A 118 -7.03 -8.00 9.01
C ILE A 118 -7.10 -8.93 10.22
N HIS A 119 -8.32 -9.20 10.67
CA HIS A 119 -8.62 -10.07 11.80
C HIS A 119 -8.65 -11.55 11.39
N LYS A 120 -9.02 -12.42 12.34
CA LYS A 120 -8.93 -13.87 12.19
C LYS A 120 -9.71 -14.36 10.98
N ASN A 121 -9.13 -15.27 10.19
CA ASN A 121 -9.70 -15.85 8.97
C ASN A 121 -10.12 -14.84 7.89
N ALA A 122 -9.81 -13.55 8.04
CA ALA A 122 -10.22 -12.54 7.09
C ALA A 122 -9.24 -12.40 5.92
N GLU A 123 -9.73 -11.99 4.76
CA GLU A 123 -8.90 -11.78 3.56
C GLU A 123 -9.17 -10.40 2.94
N VAL A 124 -8.08 -9.65 2.71
CA VAL A 124 -8.11 -8.37 2.01
C VAL A 124 -7.28 -8.43 0.74
N LYS A 125 -7.90 -8.06 -0.38
CA LYS A 125 -7.21 -7.76 -1.63
C LYS A 125 -7.21 -6.26 -1.84
N TYR A 126 -6.02 -5.68 -1.96
CA TYR A 126 -5.84 -4.26 -2.13
C TYR A 126 -5.10 -3.99 -3.42
N SER A 127 -5.80 -3.41 -4.39
CA SER A 127 -5.27 -3.08 -5.70
C SER A 127 -5.04 -1.59 -5.82
N THR A 128 -3.90 -1.19 -6.38
CA THR A 128 -3.58 0.20 -6.68
C THR A 128 -3.27 0.35 -8.16
N VAL A 129 -3.99 1.23 -8.84
CA VAL A 129 -3.72 1.60 -10.24
C VAL A 129 -3.40 3.09 -10.29
N GLN A 130 -2.15 3.43 -10.55
CA GLN A 130 -1.67 4.81 -10.57
C GLN A 130 -1.06 5.15 -11.92
N ASN A 131 -1.56 6.24 -12.51
CA ASN A 131 -0.98 6.86 -13.69
C ASN A 131 -0.83 8.37 -13.46
N TRP A 132 0.40 8.77 -13.16
CA TRP A 132 0.73 10.15 -12.80
C TRP A 132 1.34 10.92 -13.97
N PHE A 133 1.56 12.22 -13.76
CA PHE A 133 2.30 13.06 -14.70
C PHE A 133 3.80 13.11 -14.33
N PRO A 134 4.72 12.72 -15.24
CA PRO A 134 6.14 12.57 -14.93
C PRO A 134 6.89 13.89 -14.73
N GLY A 135 6.28 15.02 -15.10
CA GLY A 135 7.02 16.28 -15.28
C GLY A 135 7.59 16.40 -16.69
N GLY A 136 8.23 17.54 -16.95
CA GLY A 136 9.09 17.77 -18.13
C GLY A 136 10.50 17.21 -17.93
N GLU A 137 11.50 17.77 -18.61
CA GLU A 137 12.93 17.38 -18.49
C GLU A 137 13.55 17.76 -17.13
N GLY A 138 13.00 17.27 -16.02
CA GLY A 138 13.45 17.58 -14.65
C GLY A 138 12.65 18.67 -13.95
N GLU A 139 11.63 19.23 -14.60
CA GLU A 139 10.74 20.24 -14.03
C GLU A 139 9.35 19.65 -13.74
N GLY A 140 8.89 19.85 -12.51
CA GLY A 140 7.57 19.41 -12.07
C GLY A 140 7.39 17.89 -12.00
N GLY A 141 6.13 17.47 -12.03
CA GLY A 141 5.76 16.06 -11.84
C GLY A 141 5.47 15.70 -10.38
N ILE A 142 5.14 14.44 -10.15
CA ILE A 142 4.61 13.99 -8.85
C ILE A 142 5.68 13.32 -8.01
N LEU A 143 5.76 13.74 -6.74
CA LEU A 143 6.50 13.08 -5.67
C LEU A 143 5.54 12.14 -4.93
N ASN A 144 5.68 10.84 -5.14
CA ASN A 144 4.77 9.82 -4.63
C ASN A 144 5.39 9.12 -3.41
N PHE A 145 5.18 9.69 -2.23
CA PHE A 145 5.82 9.29 -0.97
C PHE A 145 4.78 8.70 -0.01
N VAL A 146 4.45 7.43 -0.22
CA VAL A 146 3.31 6.79 0.44
C VAL A 146 3.78 5.77 1.46
N THR A 147 3.14 5.80 2.62
CA THR A 147 3.30 4.75 3.65
C THR A 147 2.07 3.86 3.66
N LYS A 148 2.18 2.65 3.09
CA LYS A 148 1.12 1.63 3.17
C LYS A 148 1.58 0.48 4.07
N ARG A 149 0.73 0.07 5.02
CA ARG A 149 1.04 -1.05 5.89
C ARG A 149 -0.22 -1.80 6.28
N ALA A 150 -0.13 -3.12 6.16
CA ALA A 150 -1.15 -4.05 6.60
C ALA A 150 -0.67 -4.79 7.83
N LEU A 151 -1.54 -4.92 8.81
CA LEU A 151 -1.39 -5.79 9.97
C LEU A 151 -2.31 -6.99 9.79
N CYS A 152 -1.72 -8.13 9.49
CA CYS A 152 -2.36 -9.45 9.57
C CYS A 152 -2.37 -9.86 11.04
N GLU A 153 -3.35 -9.32 11.79
CA GLU A 153 -3.44 -9.44 13.23
C GLU A 153 -3.89 -10.83 13.66
N GLY A 154 -5.00 -11.31 13.06
CA GLY A 154 -5.61 -12.57 13.46
C GLY A 154 -5.00 -13.78 12.78
N ASP A 155 -5.18 -14.95 13.39
CA ASP A 155 -4.76 -16.21 12.81
C ASP A 155 -5.45 -16.45 11.45
N HIS A 156 -4.73 -17.04 10.51
CA HIS A 156 -5.20 -17.28 9.13
C HIS A 156 -5.61 -16.01 8.35
N SER A 157 -5.26 -14.82 8.83
CA SER A 157 -5.47 -13.57 8.09
C SER A 157 -4.64 -13.54 6.80
N LYS A 158 -5.21 -12.98 5.74
CA LYS A 158 -4.55 -12.86 4.44
C LYS A 158 -4.61 -11.44 3.90
N MET A 159 -3.46 -10.94 3.47
CA MET A 159 -3.32 -9.67 2.77
C MET A 159 -2.69 -9.88 1.40
N SER A 160 -3.27 -9.27 0.37
CA SER A 160 -2.69 -9.22 -0.97
C SER A 160 -2.61 -7.78 -1.48
N TRP A 161 -1.39 -7.28 -1.65
CA TRP A 161 -1.12 -6.03 -2.36
C TRP A 161 -0.91 -6.30 -3.85
N THR A 162 -1.63 -5.58 -4.70
CA THR A 162 -1.45 -5.60 -6.15
C THR A 162 -1.30 -4.18 -6.64
N GLN A 163 -0.25 -3.88 -7.41
CA GLN A 163 -0.02 -2.53 -7.89
C GLN A 163 0.50 -2.45 -9.32
N SER A 164 0.02 -1.45 -10.04
CA SER A 164 0.54 -0.99 -11.32
C SER A 164 0.84 0.50 -11.21
N GLU A 165 2.11 0.86 -11.34
CA GLU A 165 2.60 2.21 -11.06
C GLU A 165 3.36 2.77 -12.26
N THR A 166 2.94 3.96 -12.69
CA THR A 166 3.62 4.71 -13.75
C THR A 166 3.45 6.22 -13.54
N GLY A 167 4.36 6.99 -14.13
CA GLY A 167 4.14 8.42 -14.35
C GLY A 167 4.54 9.36 -13.22
N SER A 168 5.11 8.93 -12.09
CA SER A 168 5.62 9.88 -11.08
C SER A 168 7.04 10.35 -11.41
N ALA A 169 7.41 11.57 -11.03
CA ALA A 169 8.80 12.03 -11.15
C ALA A 169 9.71 11.25 -10.20
N ILE A 170 9.29 11.12 -8.94
CA ILE A 170 9.93 10.29 -7.93
C ILE A 170 8.87 9.43 -7.23
N THR A 171 9.09 8.12 -7.16
CA THR A 171 8.27 7.20 -6.37
C THR A 171 9.09 6.63 -5.22
N TRP A 172 8.55 6.72 -4.00
CA TRP A 172 9.16 6.12 -2.81
C TRP A 172 8.11 5.40 -1.98
N LYS A 173 8.03 4.07 -2.12
CA LYS A 173 6.94 3.27 -1.54
C LYS A 173 7.37 1.87 -1.15
N TYR A 174 6.93 1.45 0.05
CA TYR A 174 7.14 0.09 0.54
C TYR A 174 5.88 -0.50 1.20
N PRO A 175 4.82 -0.85 0.44
CA PRO A 175 3.68 -1.56 1.00
C PRO A 175 4.12 -2.78 1.78
N SER A 176 3.72 -2.84 3.04
CA SER A 176 4.27 -3.80 4.00
C SER A 176 3.18 -4.70 4.58
N CYS A 177 3.52 -5.95 4.89
CA CYS A 177 2.67 -6.86 5.67
C CYS A 177 3.39 -7.24 6.97
N ILE A 178 2.74 -6.96 8.10
CA ILE A 178 3.11 -7.50 9.41
C ILE A 178 2.28 -8.76 9.63
N LEU A 179 2.91 -9.92 9.54
CA LEU A 179 2.31 -11.23 9.67
C LEU A 179 2.36 -11.67 11.15
N ARG A 180 1.44 -11.12 11.96
CA ARG A 180 1.39 -11.32 13.41
C ARG A 180 0.68 -12.62 13.77
N GLY A 181 -0.50 -12.86 13.22
CA GLY A 181 -1.28 -14.08 13.48
C GLY A 181 -0.60 -15.33 12.95
N ASP A 182 -0.84 -16.47 13.60
CA ASP A 182 -0.36 -17.75 13.12
C ASP A 182 -1.03 -18.08 11.78
N TYR A 183 -0.32 -18.74 10.88
CA TYR A 183 -0.75 -19.08 9.53
C TYR A 183 -1.12 -17.87 8.64
N SER A 184 -0.79 -16.65 9.05
CA SER A 184 -1.07 -15.46 8.24
C SER A 184 -0.25 -15.42 6.94
N VAL A 185 -0.85 -14.83 5.90
CA VAL A 185 -0.32 -14.82 4.54
C VAL A 185 -0.23 -13.38 4.00
N GLY A 186 0.96 -13.00 3.51
CA GLY A 186 1.19 -11.71 2.85
C GLY A 186 1.62 -11.89 1.40
N GLU A 187 0.90 -11.28 0.46
CA GLU A 187 1.23 -11.32 -0.96
C GLU A 187 1.48 -9.90 -1.48
N PHE A 188 2.45 -9.76 -2.39
CA PHE A 188 2.77 -8.50 -3.04
C PHE A 188 3.09 -8.74 -4.51
N TYR A 189 2.33 -8.10 -5.38
CA TYR A 189 2.48 -8.12 -6.83
C TYR A 189 2.64 -6.69 -7.34
N SER A 190 3.74 -6.39 -8.01
CA SER A 190 4.04 -5.03 -8.47
C SER A 190 4.53 -5.01 -9.90
N VAL A 191 3.94 -4.12 -10.70
CA VAL A 191 4.49 -3.68 -11.98
C VAL A 191 4.82 -2.20 -11.87
N ALA A 192 6.09 -1.85 -12.07
CA ALA A 192 6.56 -0.46 -11.99
C ALA A 192 7.27 -0.06 -13.29
N LEU A 193 6.77 0.97 -13.97
CA LEU A 193 7.36 1.52 -15.19
C LEU A 193 7.95 2.91 -14.92
N THR A 194 9.21 3.10 -15.30
CA THR A 194 9.84 4.42 -15.37
C THR A 194 10.36 4.69 -16.78
N SER A 195 10.24 5.93 -17.23
CA SER A 195 10.77 6.43 -18.50
C SER A 195 11.30 7.86 -18.34
N GLY A 196 11.91 8.42 -19.39
CA GLY A 196 12.45 9.78 -19.35
C GLY A 196 13.56 9.92 -18.29
N ARG A 197 13.36 10.78 -17.28
CA ARG A 197 14.29 10.97 -16.14
C ARG A 197 13.68 10.57 -14.79
N GLN A 198 12.59 9.80 -14.81
CA GLN A 198 11.90 9.37 -13.59
C GLN A 198 12.79 8.51 -12.71
N GLN A 199 12.55 8.57 -11.41
CA GLN A 199 13.23 7.75 -10.41
C GLN A 199 12.20 6.99 -9.56
N ALA A 200 12.44 5.71 -9.33
CA ALA A 200 11.63 4.90 -8.44
C ALA A 200 12.53 4.14 -7.48
N ASP A 201 12.25 4.24 -6.18
CA ASP A 201 12.73 3.29 -5.16
C ASP A 201 11.48 2.68 -4.52
N THR A 202 11.14 1.48 -4.99
CA THR A 202 9.87 0.81 -4.65
C THR A 202 10.14 -0.61 -4.21
N GLY A 203 9.26 -1.16 -3.39
CA GLY A 203 9.26 -2.58 -3.08
C GLY A 203 8.31 -2.89 -1.95
N THR A 204 8.66 -3.83 -1.09
CA THR A 204 7.76 -4.31 -0.04
C THR A 204 8.53 -4.77 1.19
N LYS A 205 7.88 -4.79 2.35
CA LYS A 205 8.43 -5.37 3.57
C LYS A 205 7.49 -6.45 4.11
N MET A 206 7.98 -7.69 4.15
CA MET A 206 7.28 -8.82 4.74
C MET A 206 7.92 -9.14 6.09
N ILE A 207 7.17 -8.92 7.18
CA ILE A 207 7.64 -9.10 8.55
C ILE A 207 6.90 -10.29 9.15
N HIS A 208 7.59 -11.42 9.25
CA HIS A 208 7.08 -12.67 9.80
C HIS A 208 7.25 -12.71 11.31
N ILE A 209 6.14 -12.84 12.05
CA ILE A 209 6.11 -12.92 13.51
C ILE A 209 5.42 -14.21 13.97
N GLY A 210 4.24 -14.50 13.44
CA GLY A 210 3.48 -15.71 13.74
C GLY A 210 4.09 -16.98 13.13
N LYS A 211 3.65 -18.13 13.63
CA LYS A 211 4.07 -19.46 13.15
C LYS A 211 3.44 -19.77 11.80
N ASN A 212 4.12 -20.57 10.99
CA ASN A 212 3.65 -21.04 9.68
C ASN A 212 3.23 -19.91 8.72
N THR A 213 3.78 -18.71 8.91
CA THR A 213 3.48 -17.53 8.10
C THR A 213 4.08 -17.68 6.70
N LYS A 214 3.36 -17.18 5.69
CA LYS A 214 3.80 -17.27 4.29
C LYS A 214 3.83 -15.90 3.65
N SER A 215 4.85 -15.65 2.83
CA SER A 215 4.87 -14.48 1.98
C SER A 215 5.30 -14.77 0.54
N THR A 216 4.69 -14.06 -0.39
CA THR A 216 5.01 -14.13 -1.82
C THR A 216 5.24 -12.71 -2.32
N ILE A 217 6.38 -12.50 -2.98
CA ILE A 217 6.75 -11.21 -3.56
C ILE A 217 7.05 -11.45 -5.04
N ILE A 218 6.30 -10.79 -5.92
CA ILE A 218 6.57 -10.76 -7.36
C ILE A 218 6.64 -9.30 -7.80
N SER A 219 7.83 -8.87 -8.22
CA SER A 219 8.07 -7.53 -8.73
C SER A 219 8.58 -7.57 -10.16
N LYS A 220 7.95 -6.80 -11.04
CA LYS A 220 8.34 -6.58 -12.43
C LYS A 220 8.67 -5.10 -12.62
N GLY A 221 9.95 -4.76 -12.67
CA GLY A 221 10.43 -3.41 -12.94
C GLY A 221 10.72 -3.22 -14.42
N ILE A 222 10.25 -2.12 -15.00
CA ILE A 222 10.51 -1.74 -16.39
C ILE A 222 11.15 -0.35 -16.37
N SER A 223 12.33 -0.21 -16.99
CA SER A 223 13.09 1.04 -17.03
C SER A 223 13.38 1.42 -18.49
N ALA A 224 13.22 2.70 -18.84
CA ALA A 224 13.33 3.18 -20.21
C ALA A 224 13.90 4.62 -20.28
N GLY A 225 14.44 5.01 -21.43
CA GLY A 225 15.03 6.34 -21.59
C GLY A 225 16.25 6.51 -20.69
N LYS A 226 16.27 7.53 -19.82
CA LYS A 226 17.36 7.80 -18.85
C LYS A 226 16.90 7.57 -17.40
N SER A 227 15.82 6.81 -17.21
CA SER A 227 15.22 6.60 -15.89
C SER A 227 16.03 5.63 -15.03
N GLN A 228 15.76 5.67 -13.73
CA GLN A 228 16.35 4.75 -12.76
C GLN A 228 15.22 4.06 -11.99
N ASN A 229 15.08 2.75 -12.16
CA ASN A 229 14.08 1.94 -11.47
C ASN A 229 14.77 1.04 -10.44
N THR A 230 14.44 1.18 -9.17
CA THR A 230 15.03 0.41 -8.08
C THR A 230 13.95 -0.40 -7.38
N TYR A 231 14.14 -1.71 -7.34
CA TYR A 231 13.47 -2.57 -6.38
C TYR A 231 14.26 -2.57 -5.06
N ARG A 232 13.59 -2.33 -3.94
CA ARG A 232 14.14 -2.50 -2.59
C ARG A 232 13.11 -3.14 -1.68
N GLY A 233 13.41 -4.33 -1.19
CA GLY A 233 12.50 -5.10 -0.35
C GLY A 233 13.17 -5.67 0.90
N LEU A 234 12.36 -5.98 1.91
CA LEU A 234 12.81 -6.63 3.14
C LEU A 234 11.94 -7.84 3.43
N VAL A 235 12.58 -8.99 3.63
CA VAL A 235 11.97 -10.16 4.26
C VAL A 235 12.62 -10.35 5.62
N LYS A 236 11.83 -10.22 6.69
CA LYS A 236 12.30 -10.33 8.06
C LYS A 236 11.59 -11.45 8.79
N ILE A 237 12.33 -12.45 9.24
CA ILE A 237 11.83 -13.60 10.00
C ILE A 237 12.25 -13.44 11.46
N MET A 238 11.28 -13.17 12.33
CA MET A 238 11.51 -13.01 13.77
C MET A 238 11.75 -14.37 14.43
N PRO A 239 12.42 -14.43 15.60
CA PRO A 239 12.66 -15.68 16.32
C PRO A 239 11.39 -16.49 16.63
N THR A 240 10.24 -15.84 16.75
CA THR A 240 8.94 -16.48 17.02
C THR A 240 8.30 -17.15 15.81
N ALA A 241 8.73 -16.80 14.59
CA ALA A 241 8.09 -17.20 13.35
C ALA A 241 8.57 -18.58 12.87
N THR A 242 8.22 -19.63 13.60
CA THR A 242 8.54 -21.02 13.24
C THR A 242 7.89 -21.41 11.91
N ASN A 243 8.60 -22.15 11.05
CA ASN A 243 8.18 -22.59 9.72
C ASN A 243 7.74 -21.45 8.79
N ALA A 244 8.35 -20.26 8.93
CA ALA A 244 8.08 -19.15 8.03
C ALA A 244 8.56 -19.48 6.60
N ARG A 245 7.76 -19.11 5.60
CA ARG A 245 8.10 -19.35 4.19
C ARG A 245 8.01 -18.06 3.40
N ASN A 246 9.03 -17.76 2.61
CA ASN A 246 9.02 -16.67 1.65
C ASN A 246 9.40 -17.19 0.26
N PHE A 247 8.72 -16.69 -0.76
CA PHE A 247 9.18 -16.74 -2.14
C PHE A 247 9.25 -15.32 -2.70
N THR A 248 10.40 -14.93 -3.23
CA THR A 248 10.62 -13.59 -3.79
C THR A 248 11.21 -13.70 -5.19
N GLN A 249 10.54 -13.07 -6.15
CA GLN A 249 10.98 -12.96 -7.53
C GLN A 249 10.96 -11.49 -7.96
N CYS A 250 12.12 -11.00 -8.39
CA CYS A 250 12.32 -9.62 -8.83
C CYS A 250 12.92 -9.64 -10.22
N ASP A 251 12.12 -9.29 -11.23
CA ASP A 251 12.56 -9.25 -12.62
C ASP A 251 12.62 -7.80 -13.10
N SER A 252 13.67 -7.48 -13.85
CA SER A 252 13.90 -6.14 -14.40
C SER A 252 14.02 -6.21 -15.93
N MET A 253 13.33 -5.31 -16.61
CA MET A 253 13.41 -5.13 -18.06
C MET A 253 13.94 -3.72 -18.37
N LEU A 254 14.97 -3.64 -19.21
CA LEU A 254 15.55 -2.39 -19.68
C LEU A 254 15.14 -2.15 -21.14
N ILE A 255 14.71 -0.93 -21.46
CA ILE A 255 14.32 -0.50 -22.80
C ILE A 255 15.30 0.59 -23.25
N GLY A 256 16.33 0.17 -23.96
CA GLY A 256 17.42 1.02 -24.45
C GLY A 256 18.68 0.97 -23.58
N PRO A 257 19.77 1.61 -24.05
CA PRO A 257 21.08 1.54 -23.39
C PRO A 257 21.27 2.55 -22.25
N ASP A 258 20.39 3.55 -22.14
CA ASP A 258 20.61 4.74 -21.28
C ASP A 258 19.90 4.66 -19.91
N CYS A 259 19.09 3.63 -19.66
CA CYS A 259 18.32 3.46 -18.42
C CYS A 259 19.03 2.53 -17.43
N GLY A 260 18.70 2.67 -16.15
CA GLY A 260 19.18 1.76 -15.09
C GLY A 260 18.04 1.01 -14.41
N ALA A 261 18.27 -0.26 -14.07
CA ALA A 261 17.40 -1.05 -13.23
C ALA A 261 18.23 -1.72 -12.10
N HIS A 262 17.83 -1.50 -10.86
CA HIS A 262 18.58 -1.90 -9.66
C HIS A 262 17.71 -2.78 -8.77
N THR A 263 18.34 -3.74 -8.07
CA THR A 263 17.63 -4.66 -7.17
C THR A 263 18.41 -4.80 -5.86
N PHE A 264 17.81 -4.37 -4.75
CA PHE A 264 18.39 -4.40 -3.40
C PHE A 264 17.48 -5.18 -2.43
N PRO A 265 17.54 -6.52 -2.45
CA PRO A 265 16.79 -7.35 -1.52
C PRO A 265 17.50 -7.41 -0.16
N TYR A 266 16.73 -7.37 0.92
CA TYR A 266 17.20 -7.58 2.29
C TYR A 266 16.52 -8.82 2.86
N VAL A 267 17.30 -9.72 3.43
CA VAL A 267 16.79 -10.91 4.11
C VAL A 267 17.42 -10.98 5.50
N GLU A 268 16.59 -10.87 6.53
CA GLU A 268 16.99 -10.97 7.93
C GLU A 268 16.28 -12.15 8.58
N THR A 269 17.00 -13.26 8.79
CA THR A 269 16.42 -14.48 9.38
C THR A 269 17.01 -14.74 10.76
N ARG A 270 16.14 -14.75 11.79
CA ARG A 270 16.51 -15.06 13.18
C ARG A 270 15.84 -16.32 13.72
N ASN A 271 15.35 -17.17 12.83
CA ASN A 271 14.71 -18.45 13.12
C ASN A 271 15.35 -19.54 12.25
N ASN A 272 15.52 -20.76 12.77
CA ASN A 272 16.24 -21.85 12.14
C ASN A 272 15.34 -22.95 11.54
N THR A 273 14.02 -22.77 11.57
CA THR A 273 13.03 -23.71 11.02
C THR A 273 12.49 -23.27 9.67
#